data_AF-A0A3M1TCK8-F1
#
_entry.id   AF-A0A3M1TCK8-F1
#
_cell.length_a   1.000
_cell.length_b   1.000
_cell.length_c   1.000
_cell.angle_alpha   90.00
_cell.angle_beta   90.00
_cell.angle_gamma   90.00
#
_symmetry.space_group_name_H-M   'P 1'
#
loop_
_entity.id
_entity.type
_entity.pdbx_description
1 polymer ?
#
loop_
_entity_poly.entity_id
_entity_poly.type
_entity_poly.pdbx_seq_one_letter_code
_entity_poly.pdbx_strand_id
1 'polypeptide(L)'
;MKLSLPLQFAALAAAVLSALTPFESATANPFEQAEVIQEDFIAIAAPVGQTTKYQLLVLEQLSPDRLCWNESGVNPIAVDPLLLQFDFTGICGRSTDSNGYSIRMGGQDLGLNYDLRIVQRDGDLLLVGVPIRGDGARIEIGRTNGVVSGFVKIVLHPGWRFTKRTYQGQTLGHVYLTHDLTLSEVLARGANAPSAWR
;
A
#
# COMPACT_ATOMS: atom_id res chain seq x y z
N MET A 1 33.39 20.00 -84.94
CA MET A 1 33.89 19.14 -83.84
C MET A 1 32.93 19.24 -82.66
N LYS A 2 32.62 18.09 -82.02
CA LYS A 2 31.87 17.87 -80.76
C LYS A 2 30.33 18.05 -80.89
N LEU A 3 29.46 17.02 -81.00
CA LEU A 3 29.13 15.88 -80.10
C LEU A 3 29.12 16.29 -78.62
N SER A 4 28.10 16.09 -77.77
CA SER A 4 26.88 15.26 -77.78
C SER A 4 26.22 15.34 -76.37
N LEU A 5 25.09 14.62 -76.17
CA LEU A 5 24.48 14.10 -74.91
C LEU A 5 23.18 14.74 -74.36
N PRO A 6 22.31 13.95 -73.68
CA PRO A 6 20.85 13.98 -73.85
C PRO A 6 20.10 14.43 -72.59
N LEU A 7 18.83 14.78 -72.74
CA LEU A 7 17.94 15.10 -71.63
C LEU A 7 17.40 13.79 -71.02
N GLN A 8 17.90 13.42 -69.84
CA GLN A 8 17.45 12.27 -69.07
C GLN A 8 16.19 12.60 -68.26
N PHE A 9 15.25 11.65 -68.23
CA PHE A 9 14.01 11.65 -67.46
C PHE A 9 14.27 11.83 -65.96
N ALA A 10 13.62 12.82 -65.33
CA ALA A 10 13.51 12.91 -63.88
C ALA A 10 12.18 12.28 -63.44
N ALA A 11 12.23 11.06 -62.91
CA ALA A 11 11.10 10.43 -62.22
C ALA A 11 11.11 10.89 -60.75
N LEU A 12 10.06 11.59 -60.31
CA LEU A 12 9.81 11.87 -58.90
C LEU A 12 9.26 10.60 -58.23
N ALA A 13 10.05 9.96 -57.37
CA ALA A 13 9.57 8.96 -56.43
C ALA A 13 9.09 9.67 -55.15
N ALA A 14 7.78 9.68 -54.91
CA ALA A 14 7.20 10.10 -53.63
C ALA A 14 7.22 8.91 -52.65
N ALA A 15 8.12 8.94 -51.67
CA ALA A 15 8.14 7.99 -50.57
C ALA A 15 7.13 8.42 -49.50
N VAL A 16 6.04 7.66 -49.33
CA VAL A 16 5.08 7.85 -48.24
C VAL A 16 5.55 6.99 -47.06
N LEU A 17 6.12 7.63 -46.05
CA LEU A 17 6.58 6.95 -44.84
C LEU A 17 5.42 6.83 -43.85
N SER A 18 4.73 5.68 -43.86
CA SER A 18 3.70 5.36 -42.86
C SER A 18 4.37 5.15 -41.50
N ALA A 19 4.19 6.10 -40.58
CA ALA A 19 4.60 5.96 -39.19
C ALA A 19 3.72 4.92 -38.49
N LEU A 20 4.26 3.72 -38.26
CA LEU A 20 3.68 2.74 -37.34
C LEU A 20 4.04 3.19 -35.92
N THR A 21 3.15 3.91 -35.25
CA THR A 21 3.27 4.16 -33.81
C THR A 21 2.95 2.86 -33.07
N PRO A 22 3.87 2.28 -32.28
CA PRO A 22 3.53 1.16 -31.42
C PRO A 22 2.54 1.64 -30.36
N PHE A 23 1.36 1.04 -30.34
CA PHE A 23 0.44 1.18 -29.21
C PHE A 23 1.05 0.43 -28.02
N GLU A 24 1.70 1.15 -27.11
CA GLU A 24 2.05 0.58 -25.81
C GLU A 24 0.76 0.21 -25.10
N SER A 25 0.53 -1.08 -24.93
CA SER A 25 -0.55 -1.59 -24.10
C SER A 25 -0.13 -1.37 -22.64
N ALA A 26 -0.41 -0.19 -22.10
CA ALA A 26 -0.40 0.01 -20.66
C ALA A 26 -1.51 -0.88 -20.08
N THR A 27 -1.15 -1.96 -19.39
CA THR A 27 -2.08 -2.64 -18.48
C THR A 27 -2.33 -1.67 -17.33
N ALA A 28 -3.23 -0.71 -17.54
CA ALA A 28 -3.66 0.19 -16.48
C ALA A 28 -4.23 -0.69 -15.37
N ASN A 29 -3.57 -0.69 -14.20
CA ASN A 29 -4.21 -1.19 -13.00
C ASN A 29 -5.53 -0.40 -12.90
N PRO A 30 -6.71 -1.05 -12.99
CA PRO A 30 -7.97 -0.33 -12.99
C PRO A 30 -8.19 0.44 -11.69
N PHE A 31 -7.44 0.09 -10.65
CA PHE A 31 -7.47 0.70 -9.35
C PHE A 31 -6.37 1.73 -9.15
N GLU A 32 -6.83 2.95 -8.91
CA GLU A 32 -6.02 4.08 -8.47
C GLU A 32 -6.05 4.19 -6.94
N GLN A 33 -5.45 5.25 -6.40
CA GLN A 33 -5.52 5.59 -4.99
C GLN A 33 -5.88 7.07 -4.80
N ALA A 34 -6.53 7.40 -3.70
CA ALA A 34 -6.72 8.76 -3.22
C ALA A 34 -6.09 8.93 -1.83
N GLU A 35 -5.46 10.09 -1.62
CA GLU A 35 -4.95 10.48 -0.31
C GLU A 35 -6.10 10.66 0.69
N VAL A 36 -5.81 10.41 1.97
CA VAL A 36 -6.77 10.54 3.07
C VAL A 36 -6.17 11.36 4.21
N ILE A 37 -7.04 11.89 5.06
CA ILE A 37 -6.66 12.51 6.34
C ILE A 37 -6.12 11.40 7.24
N GLN A 38 -4.85 11.48 7.64
CA GLN A 38 -4.20 10.36 8.32
C GLN A 38 -4.72 10.18 9.75
N GLU A 39 -5.17 11.27 10.37
CA GLU A 39 -5.73 11.30 11.72
C GLU A 39 -7.06 10.56 11.83
N ASP A 40 -7.74 10.35 10.69
CA ASP A 40 -8.96 9.55 10.61
C ASP A 40 -8.68 8.04 10.56
N PHE A 41 -7.41 7.61 10.53
CA PHE A 41 -7.04 6.20 10.42
C PHE A 41 -6.12 5.74 11.54
N ILE A 42 -6.28 4.46 11.93
CA ILE A 42 -5.38 3.79 12.85
C ILE A 42 -5.13 2.34 12.42
N ALA A 43 -3.87 1.90 12.48
CA ALA A 43 -3.50 0.49 12.39
C ALA A 43 -3.35 -0.07 13.80
N ILE A 44 -3.95 -1.23 14.04
CA ILE A 44 -4.04 -1.85 15.36
C ILE A 44 -3.59 -3.30 15.26
N ALA A 45 -2.71 -3.72 16.17
CA ALA A 45 -2.46 -5.12 16.46
C ALA A 45 -3.60 -5.61 17.36
N ALA A 46 -4.57 -6.32 16.76
CA ALA A 46 -5.74 -6.84 17.46
C ALA A 46 -5.51 -8.30 17.88
N PRO A 47 -5.78 -8.67 19.14
CA PRO A 47 -5.62 -10.05 19.60
C PRO A 47 -6.63 -10.98 18.90
N VAL A 48 -6.19 -12.19 18.57
CA VAL A 48 -7.05 -13.21 17.93
C VAL A 48 -7.58 -14.15 19.00
N GLY A 49 -8.86 -14.01 19.34
CA GLY A 49 -9.51 -14.84 20.36
C GLY A 49 -8.76 -14.81 21.70
N GLN A 50 -8.67 -15.97 22.36
CA GLN A 50 -7.90 -16.14 23.60
C GLN A 50 -6.48 -16.68 23.34
N THR A 51 -5.84 -16.25 22.24
CA THR A 51 -4.50 -16.71 21.85
C THR A 51 -3.45 -15.63 22.12
N THR A 52 -2.18 -15.96 21.92
CA THR A 52 -1.06 -15.01 21.91
C THR A 52 -0.84 -14.36 20.54
N LYS A 53 -1.69 -14.66 19.56
CA LYS A 53 -1.55 -14.16 18.18
C LYS A 53 -2.31 -12.85 18.00
N TYR A 54 -1.80 -12.04 17.07
CA TYR A 54 -2.39 -10.78 16.68
C TYR A 54 -2.66 -10.75 15.17
N GLN A 55 -3.67 -9.99 14.77
CA GLN A 55 -3.99 -9.66 13.38
C GLN A 55 -4.03 -8.14 13.20
N LEU A 56 -3.90 -7.69 11.95
CA LEU A 56 -4.08 -6.28 11.63
C LEU A 56 -5.57 -5.95 11.65
N LEU A 57 -5.91 -4.88 12.36
CA LEU A 57 -7.18 -4.18 12.28
C LEU A 57 -6.88 -2.75 11.83
N VAL A 58 -7.56 -2.28 10.79
CA VAL A 58 -7.57 -0.87 10.42
C VAL A 58 -8.95 -0.30 10.72
N LEU A 59 -8.98 0.81 11.47
CA LEU A 59 -10.18 1.60 11.68
C LEU A 59 -10.08 2.93 10.94
N GLU A 60 -11.24 3.42 10.49
CA GLU A 60 -11.42 4.70 9.82
C GLU A 60 -12.53 5.49 10.55
N GLN A 61 -12.30 6.77 10.84
CA GLN A 61 -13.29 7.70 11.38
C GLN A 61 -14.00 8.37 10.18
N LEU A 62 -15.27 8.04 9.94
CA LEU A 62 -16.04 8.57 8.80
C LEU A 62 -16.87 9.81 9.18
N SER A 63 -17.32 9.88 10.43
CA SER A 63 -18.12 10.99 10.96
C SER A 63 -17.64 11.39 12.35
N PRO A 64 -17.63 12.68 12.73
CA PRO A 64 -17.26 13.11 14.08
C PRO A 64 -18.34 12.84 15.14
N ASP A 65 -19.51 12.32 14.78
CA ASP A 65 -20.65 12.12 15.70
C ASP A 65 -20.28 11.26 16.92
N ARG A 66 -19.45 10.23 16.72
CA ARG A 66 -18.94 9.34 17.76
C ARG A 66 -17.53 8.86 17.41
N LEU A 67 -16.64 8.85 18.39
CA LEU A 67 -15.30 8.30 18.23
C LEU A 67 -15.33 6.79 18.00
N CYS A 68 -14.55 6.33 17.02
CA CYS A 68 -14.43 4.91 16.68
C CYS A 68 -13.42 4.17 17.57
N TRP A 69 -12.47 4.89 18.17
CA TRP A 69 -11.51 4.36 19.14
C TRP A 69 -11.08 5.43 20.15
N ASN A 70 -10.42 4.99 21.22
CA ASN A 70 -9.68 5.83 22.15
C ASN A 70 -8.25 5.30 22.34
N GLU A 71 -7.30 6.17 22.68
CA GLU A 71 -5.89 5.81 22.90
C GLU A 71 -5.46 6.10 24.34
N SER A 72 -4.58 5.26 24.89
CA SER A 72 -3.97 5.49 26.20
C SER A 72 -2.54 4.93 26.26
N GLY A 73 -1.68 5.56 27.06
CA GLY A 73 -0.26 5.24 27.08
C GLY A 73 0.53 5.92 25.95
N VAL A 74 1.84 5.65 25.90
CA VAL A 74 2.76 6.32 24.95
C VAL A 74 3.70 5.37 24.23
N ASN A 75 4.18 4.29 24.86
CA ASN A 75 5.05 3.27 24.27
C ASN A 75 5.00 1.99 25.13
N PRO A 76 4.17 0.99 24.78
CA PRO A 76 3.22 0.97 23.67
C PRO A 76 1.96 1.82 23.96
N ILE A 77 1.18 2.09 22.91
CA ILE A 77 -0.11 2.79 23.00
C ILE A 77 -1.23 1.74 22.95
N ALA A 78 -1.98 1.62 24.04
CA ALA A 78 -3.16 0.79 24.11
C ALA A 78 -4.34 1.48 23.40
N VAL A 79 -5.15 0.69 22.71
CA VAL A 79 -6.32 1.17 21.95
C VAL A 79 -7.58 0.53 22.54
N ASP A 80 -8.63 1.33 22.72
CA ASP A 80 -9.97 0.85 23.02
C ASP A 80 -10.88 1.03 21.78
N PRO A 81 -11.24 -0.05 21.06
CA PRO A 81 -12.14 0.03 19.91
C PRO A 81 -13.59 0.25 20.35
N LEU A 82 -14.08 1.48 20.21
CA LEU A 82 -15.40 1.90 20.68
C LEU A 82 -16.54 1.49 19.73
N LEU A 83 -16.24 1.18 18.47
CA LEU A 83 -17.22 0.83 17.43
C LEU A 83 -18.15 -0.34 17.75
N LEU A 84 -17.83 -1.18 18.75
CA LEU A 84 -18.69 -2.28 19.18
C LEU A 84 -19.78 -1.84 20.17
N GLN A 85 -19.76 -0.58 20.61
CA GLN A 85 -20.66 -0.04 21.63
C GLN A 85 -21.88 0.68 21.03
N PHE A 86 -21.96 0.79 19.71
CA PHE A 86 -23.03 1.49 18.99
C PHE A 86 -23.16 0.97 17.55
N ASP A 87 -24.23 1.36 16.85
CA ASP A 87 -24.34 1.13 15.40
C ASP A 87 -23.36 2.05 14.67
N PHE A 88 -22.24 1.47 14.23
CA PHE A 88 -21.15 2.22 13.62
C PHE A 88 -21.40 2.56 12.13
N THR A 89 -22.55 2.18 11.56
CA THR A 89 -22.88 2.41 10.15
C THR A 89 -22.79 3.89 9.79
N GLY A 90 -21.95 4.23 8.81
CA GLY A 90 -21.71 5.63 8.39
C GLY A 90 -20.85 6.45 9.37
N ILE A 91 -20.39 5.85 10.47
CA ILE A 91 -19.57 6.52 11.49
C ILE A 91 -18.14 5.96 11.48
N CYS A 92 -17.98 4.64 11.39
CA CYS A 92 -16.68 3.98 11.40
C CYS A 92 -16.50 3.07 10.18
N GLY A 93 -15.32 3.10 9.58
CA GLY A 93 -14.83 2.04 8.70
C GLY A 93 -14.05 0.98 9.49
N ARG A 94 -14.13 -0.28 9.05
CA ARG A 94 -13.43 -1.40 9.68
C ARG A 94 -12.91 -2.39 8.64
N SER A 95 -11.60 -2.59 8.62
CA SER A 95 -10.92 -3.58 7.76
C SER A 95 -10.13 -4.58 8.60
N THR A 96 -10.39 -5.87 8.42
CA THR A 96 -9.85 -6.96 9.27
C THR A 96 -9.08 -8.03 8.49
N ASP A 97 -9.06 -7.95 7.17
CA ASP A 97 -8.43 -8.95 6.30
C ASP A 97 -7.97 -8.32 4.97
N SER A 98 -7.41 -9.17 4.10
CA SER A 98 -6.88 -8.78 2.79
C SER A 98 -7.94 -8.29 1.79
N ASN A 99 -9.24 -8.46 2.06
CA ASN A 99 -10.29 -7.80 1.27
C ASN A 99 -10.44 -6.32 1.65
N GLY A 100 -10.15 -5.97 2.91
CA GLY A 100 -10.26 -4.62 3.44
C GLY A 100 -8.98 -3.79 3.35
N TYR A 101 -7.81 -4.44 3.23
CA TYR A 101 -6.53 -3.73 3.08
C TYR A 101 -5.51 -4.47 2.20
N SER A 102 -4.54 -3.74 1.63
CA SER A 102 -3.34 -4.30 1.01
C SER A 102 -2.16 -3.33 1.06
N ILE A 103 -1.00 -3.78 0.58
CA ILE A 103 0.19 -2.94 0.42
C ILE A 103 0.16 -2.28 -0.96
N ARG A 104 0.49 -0.99 -1.03
CA ARG A 104 0.73 -0.29 -2.31
C ARG A 104 2.09 0.40 -2.30
N MET A 105 2.95 0.07 -3.24
CA MET A 105 4.33 0.61 -3.30
C MET A 105 4.66 1.11 -4.70
N GLY A 106 5.18 2.34 -4.81
CA GLY A 106 5.53 2.91 -6.11
C GLY A 106 4.39 2.89 -7.13
N GLY A 107 3.15 3.08 -6.65
CA GLY A 107 1.94 3.01 -7.47
C GLY A 107 1.44 1.60 -7.81
N GLN A 108 2.12 0.53 -7.37
CA GLN A 108 1.72 -0.86 -7.60
C GLN A 108 0.98 -1.43 -6.39
N ASP A 109 -0.22 -1.98 -6.61
CA ASP A 109 -0.93 -2.79 -5.61
C ASP A 109 -0.27 -4.16 -5.48
N LEU A 110 0.17 -4.52 -4.28
CA LEU A 110 0.87 -5.75 -3.96
C LEU A 110 -0.03 -6.78 -3.26
N GLY A 111 -1.35 -6.55 -3.19
CA GLY A 111 -2.30 -7.42 -2.49
C GLY A 111 -2.40 -8.86 -3.02
N LEU A 112 -1.95 -9.12 -4.26
CA LEU A 112 -1.86 -10.47 -4.83
C LEU A 112 -0.50 -11.14 -4.58
N ASN A 113 0.47 -10.39 -4.05
CA ASN A 113 1.85 -10.84 -3.89
C ASN A 113 2.24 -10.94 -2.40
N TYR A 114 1.60 -10.16 -1.53
CA TYR A 114 1.95 -10.02 -0.12
C TYR A 114 0.73 -10.10 0.79
N ASP A 115 0.89 -10.83 1.90
CA ASP A 115 0.00 -10.79 3.05
C ASP A 115 0.51 -9.79 4.10
N LEU A 116 -0.39 -9.03 4.72
CA LEU A 116 -0.07 -8.24 5.91
C LEU A 116 -0.24 -9.11 7.17
N ARG A 117 0.82 -9.21 7.98
CA ARG A 117 0.85 -10.03 9.19
C ARG A 117 1.43 -9.27 10.37
N ILE A 118 0.94 -9.58 11.57
CA ILE A 118 1.57 -9.15 12.82
C ILE A 118 2.55 -10.22 13.28
N VAL A 119 3.81 -9.84 13.47
CA VAL A 119 4.88 -10.73 13.91
C VAL A 119 5.43 -10.22 15.24
N GLN A 120 5.40 -11.08 16.26
CA GLN A 120 6.03 -10.76 17.53
C GLN A 120 7.54 -11.02 17.45
N ARG A 121 8.35 -10.02 17.83
CA ARG A 121 9.82 -10.11 17.80
C ARG A 121 10.41 -9.14 18.82
N ASP A 122 11.40 -9.60 19.60
CA ASP A 122 12.17 -8.78 20.55
C ASP A 122 11.32 -7.92 21.50
N GLY A 123 10.19 -8.47 21.95
CA GLY A 123 9.26 -7.76 22.85
C GLY A 123 8.40 -6.70 22.16
N ASP A 124 8.31 -6.72 20.83
CA ASP A 124 7.51 -5.81 20.01
C ASP A 124 6.54 -6.58 19.08
N LEU A 125 5.51 -5.91 18.56
CA LEU A 125 4.64 -6.42 17.50
C LEU A 125 4.91 -5.63 16.23
N LEU A 126 5.35 -6.33 15.18
CA LEU A 126 5.72 -5.74 13.90
C LEU A 126 4.61 -5.98 12.88
N LEU A 127 4.19 -4.93 12.17
CA LEU A 127 3.38 -5.07 10.96
C LEU A 127 4.31 -5.34 9.78
N VAL A 128 4.17 -6.53 9.17
CA VAL A 128 5.07 -7.02 8.14
C VAL A 128 4.31 -7.49 6.91
N GLY A 129 4.71 -7.02 5.73
CA GLY A 129 4.37 -7.63 4.45
C GLY A 129 5.16 -8.92 4.26
N VAL A 130 4.46 -10.05 4.10
CA VAL A 130 5.04 -11.38 3.89
C VAL A 130 4.66 -11.88 2.50
N PRO A 131 5.64 -12.27 1.65
CA PRO A 131 5.35 -12.78 0.32
C PRO A 131 4.50 -14.06 0.38
N ILE A 132 3.44 -14.12 -0.43
CA ILE A 132 2.52 -15.26 -0.47
C ILE A 132 3.23 -16.52 -1.00
N ARG A 133 4.13 -16.35 -1.98
CA ARG A 133 4.87 -17.47 -2.61
C ARG A 133 6.19 -17.84 -1.90
N GLY A 134 6.55 -17.12 -0.84
CA GLY A 134 7.67 -17.46 0.05
C GLY A 134 9.09 -17.11 -0.44
N ASP A 135 9.24 -16.62 -1.66
CA ASP A 135 10.52 -16.30 -2.33
C ASP A 135 10.90 -14.80 -2.30
N GLY A 136 10.03 -13.95 -1.77
CA GLY A 136 10.26 -12.50 -1.66
C GLY A 136 10.89 -12.03 -0.34
N ALA A 137 11.28 -10.76 -0.30
CA ALA A 137 11.74 -10.11 0.93
C ALA A 137 10.55 -9.73 1.82
N ARG A 138 10.74 -9.78 3.15
CA ARG A 138 9.76 -9.23 4.11
C ARG A 138 9.87 -7.71 4.17
N ILE A 139 8.75 -7.03 4.37
CA ILE A 139 8.66 -5.57 4.41
C ILE A 139 8.14 -5.14 5.77
N GLU A 140 8.97 -4.51 6.60
CA GLU A 140 8.49 -3.91 7.86
C GLU A 140 7.78 -2.57 7.55
N ILE A 141 6.54 -2.44 8.00
CA ILE A 141 5.67 -1.30 7.69
C ILE A 141 5.44 -0.44 8.93
N GLY A 142 5.46 -1.04 10.11
CA GLY A 142 5.29 -0.35 11.39
C GLY A 142 5.45 -1.28 12.57
N ARG A 143 5.37 -0.72 13.78
CA ARG A 143 5.54 -1.46 15.05
C ARG A 143 4.78 -0.84 16.21
N THR A 144 4.60 -1.58 17.29
CA THR A 144 3.84 -1.13 18.48
C THR A 144 4.71 -0.52 19.59
N ASN A 145 6.04 -0.63 19.48
CA ASN A 145 7.02 -0.18 20.48
C ASN A 145 6.83 -0.87 21.84
N GLY A 146 6.47 -2.15 21.81
CA GLY A 146 6.22 -2.95 23.01
C GLY A 146 4.93 -3.76 22.91
N VAL A 147 4.72 -4.66 23.87
CA VAL A 147 3.51 -5.48 23.96
C VAL A 147 2.74 -5.15 25.24
N VAL A 148 1.46 -4.86 25.10
CA VAL A 148 0.48 -4.80 26.20
C VAL A 148 -0.69 -5.71 25.89
N SER A 149 -1.44 -6.10 26.92
CA SER A 149 -2.66 -6.89 26.73
C SER A 149 -3.72 -6.11 25.97
N GLY A 150 -4.40 -6.75 25.02
CA GLY A 150 -5.52 -6.16 24.28
C GLY A 150 -5.08 -5.59 22.94
N PHE A 151 -5.75 -4.52 22.50
CA PHE A 151 -5.49 -3.88 21.21
C PHE A 151 -4.37 -2.85 21.37
N VAL A 152 -3.40 -2.87 20.45
CA VAL A 152 -2.22 -2.02 20.53
C VAL A 152 -2.03 -1.26 19.23
N LYS A 153 -1.80 0.05 19.29
CA LYS A 153 -1.57 0.87 18.10
C LYS A 153 -0.26 0.49 17.43
N ILE A 154 -0.30 0.30 16.12
CA ILE A 154 0.87 0.16 15.27
C ILE A 154 1.22 1.56 14.75
N VAL A 155 2.41 2.03 15.09
CA VAL A 155 2.99 3.25 14.52
C VAL A 155 3.64 2.87 13.19
N LEU A 156 3.15 3.47 12.11
CA LEU A 156 3.72 3.28 10.78
C LEU A 156 5.13 3.88 10.73
N HIS A 157 6.04 3.19 10.06
CA HIS A 157 7.40 3.69 9.83
C HIS A 157 7.38 4.92 8.91
N PRO A 158 8.38 5.81 9.00
CA PRO A 158 8.48 6.96 8.11
C PRO A 158 8.37 6.56 6.63
N GLY A 159 7.55 7.30 5.87
CA GLY A 159 7.27 7.03 4.46
C GLY A 159 6.05 6.15 4.20
N TRP A 160 5.54 5.45 5.23
CA TRP A 160 4.27 4.73 5.16
C TRP A 160 3.10 5.60 5.58
N ARG A 161 1.98 5.49 4.85
CA ARG A 161 0.73 6.20 5.14
C ARG A 161 -0.49 5.42 4.67
N PHE A 162 -1.69 5.80 5.10
CA PHE A 162 -2.93 5.27 4.56
C PHE A 162 -3.32 6.00 3.28
N THR A 163 -3.91 5.28 2.32
CA THR A 163 -4.66 5.85 1.19
C THR A 163 -5.86 4.96 0.90
N LYS A 164 -6.83 5.40 0.08
CA LYS A 164 -7.98 4.56 -0.31
C LYS A 164 -7.94 4.20 -1.77
N ARG A 165 -8.35 2.97 -2.07
CA ARG A 165 -8.56 2.51 -3.43
C ARG A 165 -9.64 3.34 -4.11
N THR A 166 -9.39 3.75 -5.34
CA THR A 166 -10.37 4.39 -6.19
C THR A 166 -10.59 3.59 -7.48
N TYR A 167 -11.79 3.70 -8.04
CA TYR A 167 -12.15 3.14 -9.33
C TYR A 167 -13.03 4.14 -10.08
N GLN A 168 -12.60 4.60 -11.25
CA GLN A 168 -13.34 5.56 -12.07
C GLN A 168 -13.77 6.82 -11.29
N GLY A 169 -12.88 7.34 -10.44
CA GLY A 169 -13.13 8.52 -9.61
C GLY A 169 -13.98 8.28 -8.35
N GLN A 170 -14.48 7.05 -8.13
CA GLN A 170 -15.19 6.68 -6.91
C GLN A 170 -14.23 6.11 -5.87
N THR A 171 -14.32 6.59 -4.63
CA THR A 171 -13.56 6.05 -3.49
C THR A 171 -14.25 4.79 -2.96
N LEU A 172 -13.48 3.70 -2.85
CA LEU A 172 -13.95 2.40 -2.36
C LEU A 172 -13.55 2.19 -0.89
N GLY A 173 -14.08 1.14 -0.25
CA GLY A 173 -13.77 0.81 1.14
C GLY A 173 -12.38 0.20 1.40
N HIS A 174 -11.63 -0.16 0.34
CA HIS A 174 -10.33 -0.81 0.49
C HIS A 174 -9.23 0.19 0.83
N VAL A 175 -8.47 -0.10 1.88
CA VAL A 175 -7.39 0.76 2.39
C VAL A 175 -6.03 0.24 1.92
N TYR A 176 -5.18 1.13 1.45
CA TYR A 176 -3.79 0.80 1.17
C TYR A 176 -2.88 1.29 2.28
N LEU A 177 -1.93 0.42 2.67
CA LEU A 177 -0.71 0.82 3.35
C LEU A 177 0.27 1.21 2.26
N THR A 178 0.47 2.51 2.08
CA THR A 178 1.12 3.09 0.91
C THR A 178 2.53 3.56 1.23
N HIS A 179 3.45 3.28 0.31
CA HIS A 179 4.79 3.85 0.26
C HIS A 179 5.10 4.36 -1.15
N ASP A 180 5.68 5.55 -1.29
CA ASP A 180 5.90 6.15 -2.62
C ASP A 180 7.05 5.50 -3.39
N LEU A 181 8.03 4.94 -2.67
CA LEU A 181 9.09 4.13 -3.27
C LEU A 181 8.57 2.75 -3.66
N THR A 182 9.12 2.23 -4.75
CA THR A 182 8.95 0.83 -5.16
C THR A 182 9.58 -0.12 -4.14
N LEU A 183 9.14 -1.38 -4.17
CA LEU A 183 9.73 -2.43 -3.34
C LEU A 183 11.25 -2.53 -3.55
N SER A 184 11.71 -2.52 -4.81
CA SER A 184 13.14 -2.61 -5.14
C SER A 184 13.95 -1.45 -4.57
N GLU A 185 13.42 -0.23 -4.59
CA GLU A 185 14.09 0.93 -4.00
C GLU A 185 14.17 0.84 -2.47
N VAL A 186 13.10 0.39 -1.80
CA VAL A 186 13.13 0.17 -0.34
C VAL A 186 14.14 -0.91 0.03
N LEU A 187 14.17 -2.03 -0.71
CA LEU A 187 15.13 -3.11 -0.47
C LEU A 187 16.57 -2.68 -0.75
N ALA A 188 16.81 -1.90 -1.81
CA ALA A 188 18.14 -1.36 -2.09
C ALA A 188 18.64 -0.41 -0.99
N ARG A 189 17.74 0.37 -0.38
CA ARG A 189 18.06 1.22 0.78
C ARG A 189 18.29 0.40 2.05
N GLY A 190 17.48 -0.63 2.28
CA GLY A 190 17.59 -1.53 3.43
C GLY A 190 18.81 -2.46 3.39
N ALA A 191 19.27 -2.86 2.21
CA ALA A 191 20.51 -3.61 2.03
C ALA A 191 21.77 -2.84 2.49
N ASN A 192 21.66 -1.50 2.58
CA ASN A 192 22.72 -0.62 3.09
C ASN A 192 22.56 -0.29 4.59
N ALA A 193 21.53 -0.81 5.27
CA ALA A 193 21.31 -0.65 6.70
C ALA A 193 21.76 -1.92 7.48
N PRO A 194 22.24 -1.80 8.73
CA PRO A 194 22.54 -2.97 9.57
C PRO A 194 21.33 -3.89 9.66
N SER A 195 21.49 -5.16 9.26
CA SER A 195 20.39 -6.09 9.03
C SER A 195 19.58 -6.39 10.30
N ALA A 196 18.34 -5.90 10.38
CA ALA A 196 17.36 -6.23 11.44
C ALA A 196 16.67 -7.60 11.24
N TRP A 197 17.10 -8.38 10.25
CA TRP A 197 16.41 -9.60 9.79
C TRP A 197 17.30 -10.85 9.66
N ARG A 198 18.47 -10.90 10.31
CA ARG A 198 19.13 -12.19 10.59
C ARG A 198 18.46 -12.88 11.77
#